data_AF-A0A6C0F3J5-F1
#
_entry.id   AF-A0A6C0F3J5-F1
#
_cell.length_a   1.000
_cell.length_b   1.000
_cell.length_c   1.000
_cell.angle_alpha   90.00
_cell.angle_beta   90.00
_cell.angle_gamma   90.00
#
_symmetry.space_group_name_H-M   'P 1'
#
loop_
_entity.id
_entity.type
_entity.pdbx_description
1 polymer ?
#
loop_
_entity_poly.entity_id
_entity_poly.type
_entity_poly.pdbx_seq_one_letter_code
_entity_poly.pdbx_strand_id
1 'polypeptide(L)'
;METKEELVCNIKEWIKIDNEIATLKNEIKERNARRKDLTESLLGVMKKNEIDCFDINGGALVFKKNKIKKALNGKTLLASLQSYYSNQPQVAEDLTKHILNSREEQVKETIKRKIDK
;
A
#
# COMPACT_ATOMS: atom_id res chain seq x y z
N MET A 1 19.82 32.77 14.74
CA MET A 1 18.47 33.23 14.37
C MET A 1 18.34 32.96 12.89
N GLU A 2 17.54 31.98 12.48
CA GLU A 2 17.20 31.83 11.06
C GLU A 2 16.53 33.14 10.61
N THR A 3 17.05 33.76 9.56
CA THR A 3 16.49 35.02 9.09
C THR A 3 15.16 34.76 8.41
N LYS A 4 14.27 35.77 8.38
CA LYS A 4 13.00 35.66 7.64
C LYS A 4 13.22 35.27 6.17
N GLU A 5 14.37 35.62 5.58
CA GLU A 5 14.70 35.23 4.20
C GLU A 5 14.96 33.73 4.08
N GLU A 6 15.69 33.12 5.01
CA GLU A 6 15.99 31.68 5.03
C GLU A 6 14.71 30.86 5.15
N LEU A 7 13.79 31.27 6.02
CA LEU A 7 12.47 30.65 6.16
C LEU A 7 11.67 30.72 4.84
N VAL A 8 11.67 31.88 4.17
CA VAL A 8 10.95 32.05 2.90
C VAL A 8 11.56 31.20 1.78
N CYS A 9 12.89 31.09 1.72
CA CYS A 9 13.58 30.21 0.77
C CYS A 9 13.21 28.74 1.02
N ASN A 10 13.27 28.28 2.27
CA ASN A 10 12.93 26.91 2.66
C ASN A 10 11.47 26.58 2.31
N ILE A 11 10.52 27.50 2.55
CA ILE A 11 9.11 27.30 2.18
C ILE A 11 8.94 27.19 0.66
N LYS A 12 9.62 28.03 -0.13
CA LYS A 12 9.54 27.99 -1.60
C LYS A 12 10.09 26.69 -2.15
N GLU A 13 11.23 26.24 -1.66
CA GLU A 13 11.84 24.98 -2.05
C GLU A 13 10.97 23.79 -1.63
N TRP A 14 10.44 23.81 -0.41
CA TRP A 14 9.52 22.78 0.07
C TRP A 14 8.27 22.66 -0.82
N ILE A 15 7.66 23.79 -1.20
CA ILE A 15 6.50 23.79 -2.12
C ILE A 15 6.88 23.26 -3.50
N LYS A 16 8.07 23.60 -4.01
CA LYS A 16 8.57 23.10 -5.30
C LYS A 16 8.70 21.58 -5.26
N ILE A 17 9.38 21.05 -4.24
CA ILE A 17 9.57 19.60 -4.05
C ILE A 17 8.21 18.90 -3.86
N ASP A 18 7.28 19.47 -3.11
CA ASP A 18 5.93 18.91 -2.92
C ASP A 18 5.18 18.75 -4.27
N ASN A 19 5.25 19.75 -5.16
CA ASN A 19 4.64 19.66 -6.49
C ASN A 19 5.33 18.63 -7.39
N GLU A 20 6.66 18.54 -7.35
CA GLU A 20 7.43 17.55 -8.11
C GLU A 20 7.07 16.13 -7.65
N ILE A 21 7.01 15.88 -6.35
CA ILE A 21 6.58 14.61 -5.77
C ILE A 21 5.15 14.28 -6.19
N ALA A 22 4.23 15.24 -6.17
CA ALA A 22 2.85 15.02 -6.60
C ALA A 22 2.77 14.59 -8.07
N THR A 23 3.56 15.23 -8.94
CA THR A 23 3.63 14.89 -10.37
C THR A 23 4.20 13.48 -10.57
N LEU A 24 5.35 13.18 -9.96
CA LEU A 24 5.98 11.87 -10.06
C LEU A 24 5.10 10.74 -9.51
N LYS A 25 4.36 10.99 -8.41
CA LYS A 25 3.39 10.02 -7.87
C LYS A 25 2.27 9.71 -8.85
N ASN A 26 1.78 10.70 -9.59
CA ASN A 26 0.76 10.49 -10.62
C ASN A 26 1.30 9.66 -11.77
N GLU A 27 2.51 9.96 -12.27
CA GLU A 27 3.16 9.17 -13.31
C GLU A 27 3.41 7.72 -12.86
N ILE A 28 3.91 7.52 -11.64
CA ILE A 28 4.10 6.19 -11.05
C ILE A 28 2.77 5.43 -11.00
N LYS A 29 1.68 6.10 -10.60
CA LYS A 29 0.35 5.49 -10.53
C LYS A 29 -0.11 5.03 -11.92
N GLU A 30 0.04 5.87 -12.93
CA GLU A 30 -0.34 5.53 -14.31
C GLU A 30 0.50 4.36 -14.87
N ARG A 31 1.81 4.38 -14.68
CA ARG A 31 2.70 3.29 -15.13
C ARG A 31 2.41 1.98 -14.39
N ASN A 32 2.09 2.05 -13.10
CA ASN A 32 1.67 0.87 -12.34
C ASN A 32 0.35 0.29 -12.83
N ALA A 33 -0.63 1.13 -13.17
CA ALA A 33 -1.90 0.68 -13.75
C ALA A 33 -1.66 -0.02 -15.09
N ARG A 34 -0.95 0.64 -16.02
CA ARG A 34 -0.63 0.05 -17.32
C ARG A 34 0.17 -1.25 -17.21
N ARG A 35 1.14 -1.31 -16.29
CA ARG A 35 1.91 -2.54 -16.02
C ARG A 35 1.02 -3.65 -15.49
N LYS A 36 0.04 -3.34 -14.63
CA LYS A 36 -0.91 -4.32 -14.11
C LYS A 36 -1.76 -4.90 -15.25
N ASP A 37 -2.29 -4.06 -16.12
CA ASP A 37 -3.10 -4.49 -17.26
C ASP A 37 -2.30 -5.40 -18.22
N LEU A 38 -1.06 -5.01 -18.52
CA LEU A 38 -0.15 -5.84 -19.33
C LEU A 38 0.17 -7.18 -18.63
N THR A 39 0.41 -7.15 -17.33
CA THR A 39 0.65 -8.37 -16.54
C THR A 39 -0.56 -9.31 -16.60
N GLU A 40 -1.78 -8.80 -16.43
CA GLU A 40 -2.99 -9.62 -16.51
C GLU A 40 -3.18 -10.24 -17.89
N SER A 41 -2.94 -9.47 -18.95
CA SER A 41 -2.95 -9.97 -20.33
C SER A 41 -1.90 -11.07 -20.54
N LEU A 42 -0.66 -10.84 -20.11
CA LEU A 42 0.43 -11.82 -20.23
C LEU A 42 0.15 -13.09 -19.45
N LEU A 43 -0.36 -12.98 -18.21
CA LEU A 43 -0.78 -14.14 -17.43
C LEU A 43 -1.88 -14.95 -18.11
N GLY A 44 -2.80 -14.30 -18.83
CA GLY A 44 -3.81 -14.98 -19.64
C GLY A 44 -3.19 -15.79 -20.78
N VAL A 45 -2.27 -15.17 -21.54
CA VAL A 45 -1.56 -15.81 -22.65
C VAL A 45 -0.68 -16.96 -22.15
N MET A 46 0.09 -16.76 -21.08
CA MET A 46 0.97 -17.78 -20.52
C MET A 46 0.18 -18.98 -19.98
N LYS A 47 -0.97 -18.76 -19.33
CA LYS A 47 -1.84 -19.86 -18.87
C LYS A 47 -2.50 -20.61 -20.02
N LYS A 48 -2.98 -19.89 -21.06
CA LYS A 48 -3.68 -20.51 -22.20
C LYS A 48 -2.74 -21.39 -23.02
N ASN A 49 -1.49 -20.97 -23.15
CA ASN A 49 -0.49 -21.65 -23.98
C ASN A 49 0.50 -22.48 -23.15
N GLU A 50 0.25 -22.66 -21.85
CA GLU A 50 1.10 -23.43 -20.93
C GLU A 50 2.59 -23.02 -20.96
N ILE A 51 2.83 -21.70 -21.06
CA ILE A 51 4.18 -21.12 -21.09
C ILE A 51 4.62 -20.84 -19.66
N ASP A 52 5.55 -21.64 -19.14
CA ASP A 52 6.10 -21.45 -17.78
C ASP A 52 7.22 -20.42 -17.71
N CYS A 53 8.01 -20.27 -18.79
CA CYS A 53 9.14 -19.36 -18.85
C CYS A 53 9.29 -18.76 -20.26
N PHE A 54 9.65 -17.48 -20.33
CA PHE A 54 9.89 -16.77 -21.58
C PHE A 54 11.19 -15.95 -21.48
N ASP A 55 12.19 -16.30 -22.28
CA ASP A 55 13.49 -15.63 -22.26
C ASP A 55 13.42 -14.26 -22.95
N ILE A 56 14.07 -13.28 -22.35
CA ILE A 56 14.16 -11.90 -22.84
C ILE A 56 15.59 -11.40 -22.75
N ASN A 57 15.91 -10.33 -23.49
CA ASN A 57 17.21 -9.68 -23.34
C ASN A 57 17.37 -9.17 -21.90
N GLY A 58 18.30 -9.76 -21.15
CA GLY A 58 18.57 -9.43 -19.75
C GLY A 58 17.89 -10.33 -18.71
N GLY A 59 17.23 -11.44 -19.10
CA GLY A 59 16.72 -12.42 -18.15
C GLY A 59 15.58 -13.27 -18.71
N ALA A 60 14.66 -13.70 -17.84
CA ALA A 60 13.48 -14.45 -18.24
C ALA A 60 12.25 -14.03 -17.42
N LEU A 61 11.09 -14.07 -18.07
CA LEU A 61 9.78 -13.94 -17.44
C LEU A 61 9.30 -15.33 -17.04
N VAL A 62 9.22 -15.59 -15.73
CA VAL A 62 8.77 -16.88 -15.19
C VAL A 62 7.38 -16.74 -14.60
N PHE A 63 6.47 -17.63 -14.98
CA PHE A 63 5.18 -17.75 -14.34
C PHE A 63 5.36 -18.35 -12.93
N LYS A 64 5.07 -17.56 -11.89
CA LYS A 64 5.18 -18.00 -10.50
C LYS A 64 3.84 -17.83 -9.77
N LYS A 65 3.37 -18.92 -9.15
CA LYS A 65 2.18 -18.93 -8.29
C LYS A 65 2.58 -19.01 -6.82
N ASN A 66 2.45 -17.91 -6.10
CA ASN A 66 2.66 -17.89 -4.65
C ASN A 66 1.32 -18.02 -3.91
N LYS A 67 1.24 -18.92 -2.94
CA LYS A 67 0.15 -18.96 -1.96
C LYS A 67 0.61 -18.24 -0.70
N ILE A 68 0.12 -17.03 -0.48
CA ILE A 68 0.38 -16.27 0.74
C ILE A 68 -0.88 -16.23 1.61
N LYS A 69 -0.70 -16.28 2.93
CA LYS A 69 -1.80 -16.03 3.87
C LYS A 69 -2.19 -14.54 3.76
N LYS A 70 -3.50 -14.26 3.72
CA LYS A 70 -3.99 -12.88 3.72
C LYS A 70 -3.55 -12.18 5.01
N ALA A 71 -3.25 -10.88 4.92
CA ALA A 71 -2.91 -10.07 6.08
C ALA A 71 -4.05 -10.06 7.11
N LEU A 72 -3.70 -10.13 8.39
CA LEU A 72 -4.64 -10.10 9.49
C LEU A 72 -5.10 -8.66 9.74
N ASN A 73 -6.29 -8.32 9.26
CA ASN A 73 -6.99 -7.08 9.57
C ASN A 73 -8.09 -7.32 10.62
N GLY A 74 -8.62 -6.25 11.23
CA GLY A 74 -9.63 -6.35 12.29
C GLY A 74 -10.84 -7.20 11.93
N LYS A 75 -11.30 -7.17 10.66
CA LYS A 75 -12.42 -8.01 10.20
C LYS A 75 -12.04 -9.50 10.17
N THR A 76 -10.87 -9.81 9.63
CA THR A 76 -10.37 -11.21 9.62
C THR A 76 -10.04 -11.73 11.00
N LEU A 77 -9.58 -10.86 11.91
CA LEU A 77 -9.33 -11.20 13.32
C LEU A 77 -10.65 -11.52 14.02
N LEU A 78 -11.64 -10.63 13.92
CA LEU A 78 -12.97 -10.84 14.50
C LEU A 78 -13.60 -12.14 13.99
N ALA A 79 -13.63 -12.35 12.68
CA ALA A 79 -14.22 -13.56 12.09
C ALA A 79 -13.50 -14.84 12.57
N SER A 80 -12.17 -14.80 12.69
CA SER A 80 -11.39 -15.94 13.20
C SER A 80 -11.70 -16.20 14.68
N LEU A 81 -11.78 -15.15 15.49
CA LEU A 81 -12.09 -15.26 16.92
C LEU A 81 -13.55 -15.67 17.15
N GLN A 82 -14.50 -15.19 16.36
CA GLN A 82 -15.91 -15.64 16.41
C GLN A 82 -16.04 -17.10 16.03
N SER A 83 -15.29 -17.56 15.02
CA SER A 83 -15.25 -18.98 14.66
C SER A 83 -14.64 -19.84 15.77
N TYR A 84 -13.63 -19.33 16.49
CA TYR A 84 -12.97 -20.07 17.57
C TYR A 84 -13.80 -20.08 18.87
N TYR A 85 -14.36 -18.92 19.24
CA TYR A 85 -15.26 -18.73 20.38
C TYR A 85 -16.73 -18.79 19.95
N SER A 86 -17.11 -19.82 19.19
CA SER A 86 -18.47 -19.95 18.60
C SER A 86 -19.60 -19.90 19.64
N ASN A 87 -19.34 -20.34 20.88
CA ASN A 87 -20.31 -20.31 21.98
C ASN A 87 -20.29 -19.00 22.80
N GLN A 88 -19.35 -18.11 22.52
CA GLN A 88 -19.13 -16.85 23.25
C GLN A 88 -18.77 -15.71 22.30
N PRO A 89 -19.69 -15.29 21.42
CA PRO A 89 -19.42 -14.26 20.41
C PRO A 89 -19.04 -12.91 21.00
N GLN A 90 -19.53 -12.59 22.21
CA GLN A 90 -19.18 -11.36 22.93
C GLN A 90 -17.70 -11.33 23.34
N VAL A 91 -17.14 -12.46 23.79
CA VAL A 91 -15.71 -12.55 24.17
C VAL A 91 -14.80 -12.33 22.95
N ALA A 92 -15.18 -12.86 21.79
CA ALA A 92 -14.45 -12.62 20.55
C ALA A 92 -14.46 -11.13 20.13
N GLU A 93 -15.59 -10.46 20.35
CA GLU A 93 -15.73 -9.03 20.03
C GLU A 93 -14.92 -8.15 20.99
N ASP A 94 -15.01 -8.41 22.29
CA ASP A 94 -14.27 -7.67 23.32
C ASP A 94 -12.76 -7.85 23.18
N LEU A 95 -12.31 -9.08 22.90
CA LEU A 95 -10.90 -9.37 22.65
C LEU A 95 -10.41 -8.67 21.37
N THR A 96 -11.21 -8.66 20.31
CA THR A 96 -10.87 -7.93 19.09
C THR A 96 -10.73 -6.44 19.35
N LYS A 97 -11.68 -5.84 20.09
CA LYS A 97 -11.63 -4.43 20.49
C LYS A 97 -10.38 -4.15 21.33
N HIS A 98 -10.09 -4.99 22.32
CA HIS A 98 -8.91 -4.83 23.17
C HIS A 98 -7.61 -4.87 22.36
N ILE A 99 -7.43 -5.85 21.46
CA ILE A 99 -6.24 -5.98 20.61
C ILE A 99 -6.07 -4.82 19.63
N LEU A 100 -7.17 -4.21 19.18
CA LEU A 100 -7.13 -3.05 18.30
C LEU A 100 -6.79 -1.78 19.08
N ASN A 101 -7.31 -1.63 20.30
CA ASN A 101 -7.14 -0.44 21.14
C ASN A 101 -5.81 -0.43 21.91
N SER A 102 -5.22 -1.60 22.22
CA SER A 102 -3.92 -1.70 22.90
C SER A 102 -2.72 -1.43 21.99
N ARG A 103 -2.96 -1.12 20.70
CA ARG A 103 -1.90 -0.80 19.75
C ARG A 103 -1.31 0.56 20.09
N GLU A 104 0.01 0.62 20.22
CA GLU A 104 0.72 1.86 20.46
C GLU A 104 0.43 2.88 19.35
N GLU A 105 0.00 4.08 19.77
CA GLU A 105 -0.12 5.21 18.89
C GLU A 105 1.26 5.87 18.73
N GLN A 106 1.76 5.94 17.49
CA GLN A 106 2.96 6.72 17.17
C GLN A 106 2.56 8.10 16.69
N VAL A 107 2.91 9.13 17.46
CA VAL A 107 2.76 10.53 17.04
C VAL A 107 3.87 10.86 16.05
N LYS A 108 3.48 11.22 14.83
CA LYS A 108 4.39 11.72 13.78
C LYS A 108 3.93 13.10 13.35
N GLU A 109 4.76 14.11 13.56
CA GLU A 109 4.52 15.46 13.09
C GLU A 109 4.87 15.55 11.60
N THR A 110 3.96 16.10 10.80
CA THR A 110 4.15 16.24 9.35
C THR A 110 3.66 17.61 8.88
N ILE A 111 4.36 18.21 7.92
CA ILE A 111 3.91 19.41 7.24
C ILE A 111 3.02 18.98 6.08
N LYS A 112 1.82 19.57 5.98
CA LYS A 112 0.87 19.32 4.90
C LYS A 112 0.48 20.63 4.24
N ARG A 113 0.60 20.70 2.92
CA ARG A 113 0.05 21.82 2.13
C ARG A 113 -1.47 21.70 2.09
N LYS A 114 -2.17 22.77 2.49
CA LYS A 114 -3.62 22.91 2.27
C LYS A 114 -3.83 23.68 0.96
N ILE A 115 -4.56 23.07 0.03
CA ILE A 115 -4.99 23.72 -1.21
C ILE A 115 -6.48 23.98 -1.02
N ASP A 116 -6.89 25.25 -0.97
CA ASP A 116 -8.32 25.59 -1.01
C ASP A 116 -8.83 25.31 -2.43
N LYS A 117 -9.99 24.63 -2.50
CA LYS A 117 -10.62 24.22 -3.76
C LYS A 117 -11.35 25.37 -4.44
#